data_AF-A0A5C4Y8X0-F1
#
_entry.id   AF-A0A5C4Y8X0-F1
#
_cell.length_a   1.000
_cell.length_b   1.000
_cell.length_c   1.000
_cell.angle_alpha   90.00
_cell.angle_beta   90.00
_cell.angle_gamma   90.00
#
_symmetry.space_group_name_H-M   'P 1'
#
loop_
_entity.id
_entity.type
_entity.pdbx_description
1 polymer ?
#
loop_
_entity_poly.entity_id
_entity_poly.type
_entity_poly.pdbx_seq_one_letter_code
_entity_poly.pdbx_strand_id
1 'polypeptide(L)'
;MVKTPIRRFSYLDHDIEIIRDRTNLPAASQLEPRVGIQVRYGLKFDGQLTDWSAFVEATEDEASAQAMIELALRRAQALSNKKGFSGVSPAA
;
A
#
# COMPACT_ATOMS: atom_id res chain seq x y z
N MET A 1 1.79 -21.88 -2.07
CA MET A 1 1.90 -20.46 -1.65
C MET A 1 1.56 -19.60 -2.85
N VAL A 2 0.35 -19.06 -2.91
CA VAL A 2 0.02 -18.04 -3.92
C VAL A 2 0.56 -16.74 -3.36
N LYS A 3 1.76 -16.33 -3.79
CA LYS A 3 2.25 -14.97 -3.49
C LYS A 3 1.29 -14.01 -4.16
N THR A 4 0.54 -13.29 -3.36
CA THR A 4 -0.34 -12.22 -3.85
C THR A 4 0.54 -11.18 -4.56
N PRO A 5 0.11 -10.64 -5.72
CA PRO A 5 1.00 -9.82 -6.54
C PRO A 5 1.27 -8.47 -5.89
N ILE A 6 2.56 -8.16 -5.74
CA ILE A 6 3.05 -6.82 -5.45
C ILE A 6 2.85 -5.98 -6.72
N ARG A 7 2.27 -4.78 -6.59
CA ARG A 7 2.03 -3.88 -7.74
C ARG A 7 2.89 -2.63 -7.63
N ARG A 8 3.84 -2.46 -8.54
CA ARG A 8 4.74 -1.29 -8.60
C ARG A 8 4.30 -0.30 -9.67
N PHE A 9 4.42 0.99 -9.38
CA PHE A 9 4.12 2.09 -10.29
C PHE A 9 5.35 3.01 -10.40
N SER A 10 6.18 2.78 -11.42
CA SER A 10 7.41 3.54 -11.67
C SER A 10 7.23 4.71 -12.65
N TYR A 11 6.06 4.83 -13.28
CA TYR A 11 5.73 5.95 -14.19
C TYR A 11 5.27 7.20 -13.44
N LEU A 12 5.02 7.08 -12.15
CA LEU A 12 4.89 8.22 -11.25
C LEU A 12 6.34 8.63 -10.95
N ASP A 13 6.67 9.93 -10.84
CA ASP A 13 8.03 10.44 -10.54
C ASP A 13 8.61 9.97 -9.18
N HIS A 14 7.96 8.99 -8.58
CA HIS A 14 8.14 8.42 -7.26
C HIS A 14 7.89 6.91 -7.36
N ASP A 15 8.70 6.13 -6.67
CA ASP A 15 8.52 4.68 -6.63
C ASP A 15 7.40 4.34 -5.66
N ILE A 16 6.32 3.75 -6.19
CA ILE A 16 5.20 3.28 -5.37
C ILE A 16 5.06 1.77 -5.50
N GLU A 17 4.97 1.09 -4.36
CA GLU A 17 4.72 -0.34 -4.26
C GLU A 17 3.49 -0.58 -3.40
N ILE A 18 2.46 -1.23 -3.96
CA ILE A 18 1.33 -1.75 -3.20
C ILE A 18 1.65 -3.18 -2.79
N ILE A 19 1.63 -3.42 -1.48
CA ILE A 19 1.84 -4.72 -0.87
C ILE A 19 0.48 -5.23 -0.41
N ARG A 20 0.00 -6.28 -1.06
CA ARG A 20 -1.06 -7.15 -0.54
C ARG A 20 -0.42 -8.51 -0.43
N ASP A 21 -0.18 -9.02 0.78
CA ASP A 21 0.42 -10.34 0.97
C ASP A 21 -0.51 -11.21 1.81
N ARG A 22 -0.67 -12.48 1.43
CA ARG A 22 -1.52 -13.43 2.15
C ARG A 22 -0.64 -14.55 2.68
N THR A 23 -0.42 -14.54 3.99
CA THR A 23 0.39 -15.56 4.68
C THR A 23 -0.52 -16.48 5.46
N ASN A 24 -0.36 -17.79 5.26
CA ASN A 24 -0.97 -18.79 6.13
C ASN A 24 -0.16 -18.82 7.43
N LEU A 25 -0.81 -18.47 8.53
CA LEU A 25 -0.23 -18.58 9.86
C LEU A 25 -0.27 -20.05 10.31
N PRO A 26 0.78 -20.54 10.97
CA PRO A 26 0.73 -21.85 11.63
C PRO A 26 -0.43 -21.86 12.63
N ALA A 27 -1.07 -23.02 12.79
CA ALA A 27 -2.13 -23.19 13.78
C ALA A 27 -1.58 -22.81 15.16
N ALA A 28 -2.28 -21.91 15.86
CA ALA A 28 -1.84 -21.40 17.16
C ALA A 28 -1.82 -22.50 18.25
N SER A 29 -2.58 -23.59 18.06
CA SER A 29 -2.63 -24.73 18.96
C SER A 29 -3.17 -25.98 18.25
N GLN A 30 -2.81 -27.17 18.72
CA GLN A 30 -3.42 -28.43 18.28
C GLN A 30 -4.93 -28.51 18.58
N LEU A 31 -5.41 -27.73 19.55
CA LEU A 31 -6.82 -27.67 19.96
C LEU A 31 -7.67 -26.71 19.12
N GLU A 32 -7.04 -25.75 18.46
CA GLU A 32 -7.68 -24.83 17.51
C GLU A 32 -6.92 -24.88 16.18
N PRO A 33 -7.14 -25.93 15.37
CA PRO A 33 -6.39 -26.18 14.14
C PRO A 33 -6.70 -25.19 13.01
N ARG A 34 -7.43 -24.10 13.29
CA ARG A 34 -7.78 -23.10 12.29
C ARG A 34 -6.50 -22.38 11.87
N VAL A 35 -6.07 -22.66 10.65
CA VAL A 35 -5.01 -21.91 9.96
C VAL A 35 -5.48 -20.47 9.85
N GLY A 36 -4.85 -19.58 10.63
CA GLY A 36 -5.07 -18.15 10.50
C GLY A 36 -4.58 -17.68 9.14
N ILE A 37 -5.30 -16.76 8.51
CA ILE A 37 -4.83 -16.10 7.30
C ILE A 37 -4.49 -14.67 7.71
N GLN A 38 -3.21 -14.32 7.65
CA GLN A 38 -2.80 -12.93 7.80
C GLN A 38 -2.76 -12.30 6.40
N VAL A 39 -3.54 -11.24 6.22
CA VAL A 39 -3.44 -10.40 5.02
C VAL A 39 -2.72 -9.12 5.40
N ARG A 40 -1.55 -8.91 4.81
CA ARG A 40 -0.77 -7.70 4.99
C ARG A 40 -1.12 -6.70 3.91
N TYR A 41 -1.49 -5.49 4.31
CA TYR A 41 -1.73 -4.36 3.44
C TYR A 41 -0.70 -3.27 3.74
N GLY A 42 0.02 -2.81 2.73
CA GLY A 42 1.01 -1.76 2.89
C GLY A 42 1.30 -1.00 1.61
N LEU A 43 1.88 0.18 1.78
CA LEU A 43 2.34 1.03 0.70
C LEU A 43 3.79 1.40 0.95
N LYS A 44 4.65 1.16 -0.03
CA LYS A 44 6.01 1.72 -0.04
C LYS A 44 6.03 2.92 -0.98
N PHE A 45 6.43 4.07 -0.48
CA PHE A 45 6.59 5.30 -1.25
C PHE A 45 8.04 5.77 -1.10
N ASP A 46 8.80 5.87 -2.20
CA ASP A 46 10.22 6.26 -2.22
C ASP A 46 11.08 5.48 -1.19
N GLY A 47 10.82 4.18 -1.05
CA GLY A 47 11.52 3.35 -0.08
C GLY A 47 10.91 3.30 1.32
N GLN A 48 10.06 4.26 1.69
CA GLN A 48 9.41 4.32 2.99
C GLN A 48 8.13 3.48 3.01
N LEU A 49 8.08 2.47 3.89
CA LEU A 49 6.92 1.61 4.08
C LEU A 49 5.92 2.22 5.08
N THR A 50 4.65 2.26 4.69
CA THR A 50 3.51 2.48 5.58
C THR A 50 2.69 1.20 5.64
N ASP A 51 2.52 0.65 6.83
CA ASP A 51 1.74 -0.57 7.07
C ASP A 51 0.30 -0.20 7.48
N TRP A 52 -0.69 -0.74 6.79
CA TRP A 52 -2.12 -0.54 7.04
C TRP A 52 -2.83 -1.83 7.43
N SER A 53 -2.10 -2.94 7.61
CA SER A 53 -2.68 -4.25 7.89
C SER A 53 -3.56 -4.21 9.13
N ALA A 54 -3.08 -3.59 10.21
CA ALA A 54 -3.84 -3.45 11.46
C ALA A 54 -5.12 -2.62 11.30
N PHE A 55 -5.11 -1.61 10.41
CA PHE A 55 -6.29 -0.81 10.14
C PHE A 55 -7.33 -1.60 9.36
N VAL A 56 -6.91 -2.30 8.29
CA VAL A 56 -7.81 -3.11 7.45
C VAL A 56 -8.35 -4.32 8.21
N GLU A 57 -7.52 -4.93 9.07
CA GLU A 57 -7.94 -6.02 9.96
C GLU A 57 -8.98 -5.53 10.97
N ALA A 58 -8.79 -4.35 11.56
CA ALA A 58 -9.74 -3.76 12.50
C ALA A 58 -11.09 -3.38 11.85
N THR A 59 -11.11 -3.06 10.56
CA THR A 59 -12.33 -2.72 9.83
C THR A 59 -12.97 -3.90 9.10
N GLU A 60 -12.29 -5.04 9.02
CA GLU A 60 -12.65 -6.20 8.16
C GLU A 60 -13.04 -5.80 6.72
N ASP A 61 -12.50 -4.69 6.23
CA ASP A 61 -13.00 -4.02 5.04
C ASP A 61 -11.94 -3.87 3.95
N GLU A 62 -12.05 -4.71 2.92
CA GLU A 62 -11.20 -4.63 1.73
C GLU A 62 -11.42 -3.34 0.93
N ALA A 63 -12.59 -2.70 1.03
CA ALA A 63 -12.84 -1.41 0.37
C ALA A 63 -12.00 -0.29 1.01
N SER A 64 -11.80 -0.34 2.33
CA SER A 64 -10.89 0.56 3.04
C SER A 64 -9.45 0.40 2.54
N ALA A 65 -8.99 -0.83 2.27
CA ALA A 65 -7.67 -1.05 1.66
C ALA A 65 -7.57 -0.42 0.26
N GLN A 66 -8.63 -0.55 -0.55
CA GLN A 66 -8.71 0.06 -1.87
C GLN A 66 -8.70 1.59 -1.81
N ALA A 67 -9.41 2.20 -0.86
CA ALA A 67 -9.40 3.65 -0.65
C ALA A 67 -7.99 4.17 -0.30
N MET A 68 -7.24 3.43 0.52
CA MET A 68 -5.86 3.79 0.86
C MET A 68 -4.91 3.72 -0.35
N ILE A 69 -5.13 2.75 -1.25
CA ILE A 69 -4.43 2.66 -2.54
C ILE A 69 -4.72 3.91 -3.38
N GLU A 70 -5.98 4.31 -3.51
CA GLU A 70 -6.35 5.50 -4.28
C GLU A 70 -5.76 6.78 -3.69
N LEU A 71 -5.79 6.92 -2.37
CA LEU A 71 -5.19 8.06 -1.67
C LEU A 71 -3.68 8.15 -1.95
N ALA A 72 -2.98 7.01 -1.94
CA ALA A 72 -1.55 6.95 -2.27
C ALA A 72 -1.27 7.40 -3.70
N LEU A 73 -2.05 6.91 -4.68
CA LEU A 73 -1.92 7.30 -6.07
C LEU A 73 -2.16 8.80 -6.26
N ARG A 74 -3.19 9.36 -5.62
CA ARG A 74 -3.48 10.79 -5.66
C ARG A 74 -2.34 11.62 -5.05
N ARG A 75 -1.79 11.19 -3.91
CA ARG A 75 -0.66 11.88 -3.26
C ARG A 75 0.57 11.92 -4.17
N ALA A 76 0.88 10.81 -4.84
CA ALA A 76 2.00 10.75 -5.76
C ALA A 76 1.80 11.60 -7.01
N GLN A 77 0.59 11.59 -7.60
CA GLN A 77 0.24 12.49 -8.70
C GLN A 77 0.37 13.96 -8.30
N ALA A 78 -0.09 14.33 -7.10
CA ALA A 78 0.03 15.70 -6.60
C ALA A 78 1.50 16.12 -6.40
N LEU A 79 2.36 15.21 -5.95
CA LEU A 79 3.79 15.46 -5.81
C LEU A 79 4.51 15.60 -7.16
N SER A 80 4.14 14.77 -8.15
CA SER A 80 4.60 14.86 -9.54
C SER A 80 4.21 16.22 -10.17
N ASN A 81 2.93 16.61 -10.05
CA ASN A 81 2.44 17.89 -10.58
C ASN A 81 3.11 19.10 -9.90
N LYS A 82 3.43 19.01 -8.60
CA LYS A 82 4.18 20.07 -7.90
C LYS A 82 5.64 20.19 -8.38
N LYS A 83 6.30 19.10 -8.76
CA LYS A 83 7.64 19.16 -9.38
C LYS A 83 7.62 19.90 -10.72
N GLY A 84 6.54 19.75 -11.50
CA GLY A 84 6.34 20.51 -12.75
C GLY A 84 6.05 22.00 -12.57
N PHE A 85 5.58 22.43 -11.38
CA PHE A 85 5.24 23.82 -11.07
C PHE A 85 6.34 24.59 -10.31
N SER A 86 7.54 24.01 -10.18
CA SER A 86 8.71 24.66 -9.57
C SER A 86 9.55 25.47 -10.58
N GLY A 87 9.02 25.79 -11.75
CA GLY A 87 9.70 26.54 -12.80
C GLY A 87 8.95 27.81 -13.18
N VAL A 88 9.59 28.95 -12.88
CA VAL A 88 9.41 30.31 -13.42
C VAL A 88 8.05 31.02 -13.25
N SER A 89 7.98 31.90 -12.25
CA SER A 89 7.55 33.28 -12.52
C SER A 89 8.77 34.05 -13.05
N PRO A 90 8.78 34.57 -14.28
CA PRO A 90 9.67 35.68 -14.58
C PRO A 90 9.14 36.88 -13.78
N ALA A 91 9.99 37.46 -12.96
CA ALA A 91 9.72 38.77 -12.40
C ALA A 91 9.48 39.75 -13.58
N ALA A 92 8.33 40.41 -13.55
CA ALA A 92 8.01 41.56 -14.39
C ALA A 92 7.58 42.70 -13.47
#